data_AF-A0A953ZB59-F1
#
_entry.id   AF-A0A953ZB59-F1
#
_cell.length_a   1.000
_cell.length_b   1.000
_cell.length_c   1.000
_cell.angle_alpha   90.00
_cell.angle_beta   90.00
_cell.angle_gamma   90.00
#
_symmetry.space_group_name_H-M   'P 1'
#
loop_
_entity.id
_entity.type
_entity.pdbx_description
1 polymer ?
#
loop_
_entity_poly.entity_id
_entity_poly.type
_entity_poly.pdbx_seq_one_letter_code
_entity_poly.pdbx_strand_id
1 'polypeptide(L)'
;LSESLDLDARPDFSQPNAEAADIERRKAVLGVAGDAQRNLNFDRDRFVLDCAKGSSVFGLRVATYYPARFAGLILRDPQDAGLRYESLVGLPILLIQTSETKAFCEQLSETLKKYDSPVEILEAEDEHPFPAAKEKIAEWVSGLRRNLFRDRVVIAPNHDLYRKGFWIQIGTAEPLASVSREDRPFLDAKVVREENKIVVDTKSIENFVMLLNDDIVDLDKEITLVVNGIAEKRLRGRSFSLLQNQVLKRFDPGSIFTAEWPVTVPKQEK
;
A
#
# COMPACT_ATOMS: atom_id res chain seq x y z
N LEU A 1 -22.63 21.63 12.62
CA LEU A 1 -21.44 20.90 13.12
C LEU A 1 -20.33 21.92 13.17
N SER A 2 -19.85 22.26 14.37
CA SER A 2 -18.89 23.33 14.60
C SER A 2 -17.61 23.13 13.78
N GLU A 3 -17.07 24.23 13.26
CA GLU A 3 -15.72 24.28 12.72
C GLU A 3 -14.72 23.69 13.71
N SER A 4 -13.78 22.90 13.16
CA SER A 4 -12.48 22.54 13.74
C SER A 4 -12.34 21.45 14.81
N LEU A 5 -13.25 20.47 14.92
CA LEU A 5 -12.77 19.13 15.32
C LEU A 5 -12.25 18.46 14.06
N ASP A 6 -10.98 18.74 13.74
CA ASP A 6 -10.24 17.93 12.79
C ASP A 6 -10.08 16.53 13.38
N LEU A 7 -11.10 15.70 13.18
CA LEU A 7 -11.21 14.36 13.75
C LEU A 7 -10.04 13.46 13.33
N ASP A 8 -9.29 13.87 12.29
CA ASP A 8 -8.21 13.13 11.67
C ASP A 8 -6.86 13.85 11.66
N ALA A 9 -6.65 14.79 12.59
CA ALA A 9 -5.35 15.43 12.78
C ALA A 9 -4.21 14.39 12.83
N ARG A 10 -3.09 14.74 12.19
CA ARG A 10 -1.88 13.90 12.13
C ARG A 10 -1.49 13.45 13.55
N PRO A 11 -1.31 12.14 13.79
CA PRO A 11 -0.85 11.67 15.09
C PRO A 11 0.51 12.27 15.41
N ASP A 12 0.60 13.00 16.51
CA ASP A 12 1.87 13.45 17.08
C ASP A 12 2.42 12.34 17.97
N PHE A 13 3.26 11.48 17.39
CA PHE A 13 3.86 10.35 18.10
C PHE A 13 4.83 10.76 19.23
N SER A 14 5.07 12.05 19.45
CA SER A 14 5.72 12.52 20.69
C SER A 14 4.76 12.50 21.89
N GLN A 15 3.45 12.47 21.65
CA GLN A 15 2.43 12.40 22.70
C GLN A 15 2.23 10.95 23.17
N PRO A 16 2.05 10.72 24.49
CA PRO A 16 1.94 9.38 25.06
C PRO A 16 0.73 8.55 24.59
N ASN A 17 -0.27 9.18 23.93
CA ASN A 17 -1.51 8.51 23.49
C ASN A 17 -1.73 8.52 21.97
N ALA A 18 -0.81 9.08 21.18
CA ALA A 18 -1.03 9.22 19.73
C ALA A 18 -1.11 7.86 19.01
N GLU A 19 -0.32 6.87 19.44
CA GLU A 19 -0.37 5.53 18.87
C GLU A 19 -1.71 4.84 19.17
N ALA A 20 -2.18 4.90 20.43
CA ALA A 20 -3.48 4.35 20.81
C ALA A 20 -4.63 5.01 20.04
N ALA A 21 -4.59 6.33 19.88
CA ALA A 21 -5.58 7.06 19.08
C ALA A 21 -5.56 6.62 17.61
N ASP A 22 -4.39 6.47 16.99
CA ASP A 22 -4.29 6.00 15.61
C ASP A 22 -4.73 4.52 15.48
N ILE A 23 -4.46 3.66 16.48
CA ILE A 23 -4.99 2.29 16.55
C ILE A 23 -6.51 2.29 16.53
N GLU A 24 -7.15 3.10 17.38
CA GLU A 24 -8.60 3.14 17.48
C GLU A 24 -9.25 3.68 16.20
N ARG A 25 -8.66 4.70 15.56
CA ARG A 25 -9.13 5.18 14.24
C ARG A 25 -9.02 4.09 13.15
N ARG A 26 -7.89 3.38 13.09
CA ARG A 26 -7.71 2.27 12.14
C ARG A 26 -8.69 1.13 12.41
N LYS A 27 -8.95 0.80 13.68
CA LYS A 27 -9.99 -0.18 14.05
C LYS A 27 -11.37 0.29 13.62
N ALA A 28 -11.71 1.57 13.76
CA ALA A 28 -13.00 2.08 13.32
C ALA A 28 -13.21 1.86 11.81
N VAL A 29 -12.20 2.15 10.98
CA VAL A 29 -12.33 1.98 9.52
C VAL A 29 -12.19 0.52 9.08
N LEU A 30 -11.09 -0.14 9.46
CA LEU A 30 -10.80 -1.50 9.01
C LEU A 30 -11.60 -2.57 9.77
N GLY A 31 -12.01 -2.28 11.00
CA GLY A 31 -12.90 -3.14 11.78
C GLY A 31 -14.30 -3.17 11.18
N VAL A 32 -14.88 -2.01 10.83
CA VAL A 32 -16.17 -1.95 10.12
C VAL A 32 -16.08 -2.64 8.77
N ALA A 33 -15.01 -2.42 8.01
CA ALA A 33 -14.77 -3.16 6.77
C ALA A 33 -14.72 -4.67 7.04
N GLY A 34 -13.96 -5.09 8.06
CA GLY A 34 -13.85 -6.48 8.53
C GLY A 34 -15.20 -7.12 8.90
N ASP A 35 -16.03 -6.41 9.66
CA ASP A 35 -17.38 -6.82 10.03
C ASP A 35 -18.28 -6.94 8.80
N ALA A 36 -18.22 -5.97 7.89
CA ALA A 36 -18.93 -6.06 6.62
C ALA A 36 -18.47 -7.29 5.83
N GLN A 37 -17.19 -7.68 5.84
CA GLN A 37 -16.72 -8.82 5.02
C GLN A 37 -17.23 -10.15 5.56
N ARG A 38 -17.54 -10.20 6.86
CA ARG A 38 -18.07 -11.37 7.55
C ARG A 38 -19.58 -11.48 7.40
N ASN A 39 -20.28 -10.35 7.43
CA ASN A 39 -21.73 -10.31 7.54
C ASN A 39 -22.44 -9.99 6.22
N LEU A 40 -21.74 -9.43 5.23
CA LEU A 40 -22.30 -9.00 3.95
C LEU A 40 -21.56 -9.65 2.78
N ASN A 41 -22.31 -9.93 1.71
CA ASN A 41 -21.75 -10.38 0.43
C ASN A 41 -21.32 -9.16 -0.40
N PHE A 42 -20.17 -8.56 -0.09
CA PHE A 42 -19.60 -7.49 -0.91
C PHE A 42 -18.38 -7.95 -1.71
N ASP A 43 -18.20 -7.39 -2.90
CA ASP A 43 -17.03 -7.64 -3.75
C ASP A 43 -15.79 -6.97 -3.11
N ARG A 44 -14.93 -7.79 -2.50
CA ARG A 44 -13.73 -7.36 -1.78
C ARG A 44 -12.69 -6.73 -2.70
N ASP A 45 -12.71 -7.09 -3.97
CA ASP A 45 -11.80 -6.53 -4.96
C ASP A 45 -12.29 -5.19 -5.49
N ARG A 46 -13.42 -4.68 -5.01
CA ARG A 46 -13.97 -3.35 -5.35
C ARG A 46 -14.08 -2.42 -4.13
N PHE A 47 -13.29 -2.68 -3.09
CA PHE A 47 -13.30 -1.85 -1.89
C PHE A 47 -12.52 -0.53 -2.14
N VAL A 48 -13.24 0.59 -2.23
CA VAL A 48 -12.68 1.93 -2.47
C VAL A 48 -12.78 2.76 -1.19
N LEU A 49 -11.73 3.54 -0.91
CA LEU A 49 -11.73 4.50 0.19
C LEU A 49 -11.96 5.91 -0.38
N ASP A 50 -13.00 6.61 0.07
CA ASP A 50 -13.32 7.99 -0.31
C ASP A 50 -13.16 8.89 0.91
N CYS A 51 -12.22 9.83 0.84
CA CYS A 51 -11.86 10.71 1.94
C CYS A 51 -11.95 12.17 1.51
N ALA A 52 -12.33 13.05 2.44
CA ALA A 52 -12.46 14.47 2.18
C ALA A 52 -11.78 15.34 3.25
N LYS A 53 -11.20 16.47 2.86
CA LYS A 53 -10.57 17.45 3.77
C LYS A 53 -9.56 16.77 4.72
N GLY A 54 -9.63 17.03 6.02
CA GLY A 54 -8.73 16.45 7.03
C GLY A 54 -8.68 14.91 7.01
N SER A 55 -9.77 14.24 6.65
CA SER A 55 -9.76 12.77 6.55
C SER A 55 -8.92 12.23 5.39
N SER A 56 -8.56 13.06 4.40
CA SER A 56 -7.66 12.67 3.30
C SER A 56 -6.27 12.27 3.82
N VAL A 57 -5.78 12.94 4.87
CA VAL A 57 -4.49 12.63 5.53
C VAL A 57 -4.54 11.25 6.19
N PHE A 58 -5.65 10.93 6.87
CA PHE A 58 -5.86 9.62 7.44
C PHE A 58 -6.02 8.55 6.35
N GLY A 59 -6.82 8.82 5.31
CA GLY A 59 -7.02 7.91 4.19
C GLY A 59 -5.73 7.53 3.48
N LEU A 60 -4.88 8.51 3.17
CA LEU A 60 -3.54 8.30 2.62
C LEU A 60 -2.68 7.44 3.57
N ARG A 61 -2.67 7.75 4.86
CA ARG A 61 -1.89 7.00 5.85
C ARG A 61 -2.34 5.54 5.91
N VAL A 62 -3.64 5.27 6.01
CA VAL A 62 -4.19 3.90 6.04
C VAL A 62 -3.89 3.16 4.74
N ALA A 63 -4.03 3.82 3.58
CA ALA A 63 -3.68 3.22 2.30
C ALA A 63 -2.18 2.86 2.24
N THR A 64 -1.29 3.65 2.83
CA THR A 64 0.15 3.31 2.90
C THR A 64 0.44 2.14 3.84
N TYR A 65 -0.37 1.95 4.89
CA TYR A 65 -0.22 0.84 5.85
C TYR A 65 -0.76 -0.48 5.31
N TYR A 66 -1.80 -0.42 4.48
CA TYR A 66 -2.51 -1.58 3.96
C TYR A 66 -2.78 -1.45 2.45
N PRO A 67 -1.75 -1.28 1.61
CA PRO A 67 -1.93 -0.94 0.20
C PRO A 67 -2.65 -2.03 -0.61
N ALA A 68 -2.60 -3.28 -0.14
CA ALA A 68 -3.29 -4.42 -0.74
C ALA A 68 -4.75 -4.58 -0.31
N ARG A 69 -5.34 -3.64 0.45
CA ARG A 69 -6.75 -3.72 0.87
C ARG A 69 -7.70 -2.98 -0.07
N PHE A 70 -7.21 -1.99 -0.80
CA PHE A 70 -8.05 -1.08 -1.57
C PHE A 70 -7.94 -1.35 -3.07
N ALA A 71 -9.08 -1.20 -3.77
CA ALA A 71 -9.17 -1.18 -5.21
C ALA A 71 -8.84 0.21 -5.78
N GLY A 72 -9.06 1.26 -4.99
CA GLY A 72 -8.68 2.64 -5.29
C GLY A 72 -8.89 3.58 -4.10
N LEU A 73 -8.40 4.80 -4.25
CA LEU A 73 -8.48 5.88 -3.26
C LEU A 73 -9.01 7.15 -3.92
N ILE A 74 -10.05 7.75 -3.36
CA ILE A 74 -10.57 9.07 -3.77
C ILE A 74 -10.21 10.06 -2.68
N LEU A 75 -9.56 11.15 -3.04
CA LEU A 75 -9.23 12.23 -2.12
C LEU A 75 -9.85 13.53 -2.59
N ARG A 76 -10.79 14.05 -1.80
CA ARG A 76 -11.48 15.30 -2.05
C ARG A 76 -10.84 16.40 -1.22
N ASP A 77 -10.31 17.43 -1.87
CA ASP A 77 -9.60 18.53 -1.17
C ASP A 77 -8.45 18.00 -0.29
N PRO A 78 -7.48 17.28 -0.89
CA PRO A 78 -6.45 16.57 -0.13
C PRO A 78 -5.42 17.50 0.50
N GLN A 79 -4.98 17.17 1.71
CA GLN A 79 -3.93 17.92 2.42
C GLN A 79 -2.61 17.14 2.49
N ASP A 80 -1.49 17.87 2.50
CA ASP A 80 -0.18 17.25 2.66
C ASP A 80 -0.02 16.66 4.07
N ALA A 81 0.34 15.39 4.10
CA ALA A 81 0.54 14.61 5.31
C ALA A 81 2.03 14.44 5.68
N GLY A 82 2.95 14.89 4.82
CA GLY A 82 4.39 14.65 4.96
C GLY A 82 4.76 13.17 4.93
N LEU A 83 3.94 12.33 4.30
CA LEU A 83 4.13 10.89 4.22
C LEU A 83 5.06 10.50 3.07
N ARG A 84 5.50 9.24 3.09
CA ARG A 84 6.05 8.53 1.94
C ARG A 84 4.91 7.82 1.22
N TYR A 85 4.71 8.12 -0.05
CA TYR A 85 3.59 7.62 -0.86
C TYR A 85 3.99 6.44 -1.74
N GLU A 86 5.26 6.07 -1.76
CA GLU A 86 5.78 5.00 -2.61
C GLU A 86 5.10 3.64 -2.28
N SER A 87 4.62 3.41 -1.07
CA SER A 87 3.83 2.19 -0.78
C SER A 87 2.51 2.08 -1.54
N LEU A 88 2.06 3.16 -2.20
CA LEU A 88 0.83 3.20 -3.00
C LEU A 88 1.06 2.79 -4.47
N VAL A 89 2.28 2.37 -4.85
CA VAL A 89 2.59 2.00 -6.25
C VAL A 89 1.55 1.04 -6.82
N GLY A 90 0.89 1.46 -7.91
CA GLY A 90 -0.12 0.68 -8.64
C GLY A 90 -1.54 0.75 -8.05
N LEU A 91 -1.78 1.51 -6.98
CA LEU A 91 -3.13 1.80 -6.49
C LEU A 91 -3.72 2.95 -7.32
N PRO A 92 -4.89 2.77 -7.97
CA PRO A 92 -5.62 3.88 -8.59
C PRO A 92 -5.99 4.96 -7.58
N ILE A 93 -5.62 6.20 -7.88
CA ILE A 93 -5.96 7.37 -7.05
C ILE A 93 -6.67 8.44 -7.88
N LEU A 94 -7.82 8.89 -7.39
CA LEU A 94 -8.56 10.03 -7.91
C LEU A 94 -8.41 11.22 -6.96
N LEU A 95 -7.90 12.34 -7.47
CA LEU A 95 -7.72 13.58 -6.71
C LEU A 95 -8.74 14.61 -7.18
N ILE A 96 -9.59 15.11 -6.29
CA ILE A 96 -10.42 16.29 -6.56
C ILE A 96 -9.70 17.49 -5.99
N GLN A 97 -9.14 18.29 -6.90
CA GLN A 97 -8.21 19.37 -6.63
C GLN A 97 -8.94 20.71 -6.55
N THR A 98 -8.67 21.48 -5.50
CA THR A 98 -9.02 22.90 -5.41
C THR A 98 -7.83 23.78 -5.81
N SER A 99 -8.03 25.08 -5.93
CA SER A 99 -6.92 26.04 -6.12
C SER A 99 -5.89 25.98 -4.99
N GLU A 100 -6.32 25.68 -3.76
CA GLU A 100 -5.50 25.60 -2.56
C GLU A 100 -4.68 24.30 -2.51
N THR A 101 -5.23 23.18 -2.98
CA THR A 101 -4.57 21.87 -2.91
C THR A 101 -3.79 21.49 -4.17
N LYS A 102 -3.75 22.37 -5.18
CA LYS A 102 -3.14 22.12 -6.49
C LYS A 102 -1.69 21.65 -6.40
N ALA A 103 -0.85 22.40 -5.69
CA ALA A 103 0.57 22.07 -5.56
C ALA A 103 0.79 20.67 -4.94
N PHE A 104 -0.01 20.30 -3.93
CA PHE A 104 0.06 18.99 -3.32
C PHE A 104 -0.41 17.88 -4.28
N CYS A 105 -1.52 18.09 -4.99
CA CYS A 105 -2.04 17.12 -5.96
C CYS A 105 -1.02 16.83 -7.07
N GLU A 106 -0.37 17.87 -7.60
CA GLU A 106 0.69 17.76 -8.60
C GLU A 106 1.89 16.99 -8.05
N GLN A 107 2.39 17.35 -6.87
CA GLN A 107 3.51 16.66 -6.21
C GLN A 107 3.23 15.18 -5.94
N LEU A 108 2.02 14.85 -5.46
CA LEU A 108 1.60 13.47 -5.22
C LEU A 108 1.52 12.69 -6.53
N SER A 109 0.90 13.27 -7.56
CA SER A 109 0.82 12.70 -8.91
C SER A 109 2.21 12.43 -9.48
N GLU A 110 3.14 13.39 -9.40
CA GLU A 110 4.52 13.22 -9.89
C GLU A 110 5.26 12.10 -9.16
N THR A 111 5.12 12.04 -7.83
CA THR A 111 5.76 11.02 -7.00
C THR A 111 5.29 9.62 -7.38
N LEU A 112 3.99 9.44 -7.61
CA LEU A 112 3.38 8.15 -7.94
C LEU A 112 3.59 7.76 -9.43
N LYS A 113 3.61 8.73 -10.34
CA LYS A 113 3.91 8.52 -11.77
C LYS A 113 5.33 8.04 -12.02
N LYS A 114 6.31 8.36 -11.15
CA LYS A 114 7.67 7.77 -11.20
C LYS A 114 7.69 6.24 -11.11
N TYR A 115 6.60 5.65 -10.61
CA TYR A 115 6.42 4.22 -10.46
C TYR A 115 5.22 3.70 -11.26
N ASP A 116 4.83 4.39 -12.34
CA ASP A 116 3.75 3.99 -13.25
C ASP A 116 2.39 3.80 -12.54
N SER A 117 2.14 4.54 -11.47
CA SER A 117 0.87 4.45 -10.74
C SER A 117 -0.22 5.28 -11.42
N PRO A 118 -1.46 4.73 -11.53
CA PRO A 118 -2.57 5.45 -12.13
C PRO A 118 -3.10 6.54 -11.18
N VAL A 119 -2.85 7.80 -11.53
CA VAL A 119 -3.38 8.97 -10.80
C VAL A 119 -4.14 9.86 -11.77
N GLU A 120 -5.40 10.14 -11.43
CA GLU A 120 -6.28 11.06 -12.14
C GLU A 120 -6.58 12.28 -11.28
N ILE A 121 -6.56 13.47 -11.89
CA ILE A 121 -6.84 14.74 -11.22
C ILE A 121 -8.07 15.36 -11.87
N LEU A 122 -9.07 15.67 -11.06
CA LEU A 122 -10.24 16.45 -11.43
C LEU A 122 -10.15 17.82 -10.75
N GLU A 123 -10.31 18.89 -11.52
CA GLU A 123 -10.47 20.23 -10.93
C GLU A 123 -11.88 20.35 -10.33
N ALA A 124 -11.96 20.89 -9.11
CA ALA A 124 -13.23 21.15 -8.45
C ALA A 124 -14.01 22.26 -9.18
N GLU A 125 -15.25 21.97 -9.58
CA GLU A 125 -16.13 22.90 -10.30
C GLU A 125 -17.09 23.66 -9.36
N ASP A 126 -17.25 23.16 -8.13
CA ASP A 126 -18.19 23.63 -7.12
C ASP A 126 -17.62 23.51 -5.69
N GLU A 127 -18.43 23.88 -4.70
CA GLU A 127 -18.01 23.78 -3.29
C GLU A 127 -18.04 22.34 -2.77
N HIS A 128 -17.17 22.07 -1.79
CA HIS A 128 -17.12 20.79 -1.10
C HIS A 128 -18.52 20.36 -0.59
N PRO A 129 -18.97 19.09 -0.79
CA PRO A 129 -18.18 17.90 -1.12
C PRO A 129 -18.01 17.62 -2.63
N PHE A 130 -18.16 18.65 -3.47
CA PHE A 130 -18.01 18.58 -4.93
C PHE A 130 -19.07 17.72 -5.63
N PRO A 131 -20.38 18.03 -5.48
CA PRO A 131 -21.44 17.26 -6.12
C PRO A 131 -21.33 17.19 -7.65
N ALA A 132 -20.74 18.18 -8.33
CA ALA A 132 -20.49 18.15 -9.77
C ALA A 132 -19.57 17.00 -10.21
N ALA A 133 -18.66 16.54 -9.32
CA ALA A 133 -17.76 15.42 -9.62
C ALA A 133 -18.43 14.03 -9.52
N LYS A 134 -19.68 13.94 -9.04
CA LYS A 134 -20.35 12.68 -8.71
C LYS A 134 -20.37 11.66 -9.87
N GLU A 135 -20.70 12.12 -11.07
CA GLU A 135 -20.81 11.23 -12.25
C GLU A 135 -19.44 10.68 -12.65
N LYS A 136 -18.42 11.55 -12.72
CA LYS A 136 -17.03 11.15 -13.00
C LYS A 136 -16.49 10.18 -11.95
N ILE A 137 -16.78 10.41 -10.66
CA ILE A 137 -16.41 9.49 -9.58
C ILE A 137 -17.08 8.12 -9.76
N ALA A 138 -18.37 8.09 -10.07
CA ALA A 138 -19.11 6.84 -10.26
C ALA A 138 -18.57 6.04 -11.46
N GLU A 139 -18.27 6.73 -12.57
CA GLU A 139 -17.62 6.13 -13.74
C GLU A 139 -16.26 5.55 -13.37
N TRP A 140 -15.41 6.35 -12.72
CA TRP A 140 -14.08 5.93 -12.29
C TRP A 140 -14.12 4.69 -11.38
N VAL A 141 -14.98 4.69 -10.35
CA VAL A 141 -15.14 3.56 -9.42
C VAL A 141 -15.63 2.29 -10.13
N SER A 142 -16.47 2.42 -11.16
CA SER A 142 -17.09 1.27 -11.82
C SER A 142 -16.08 0.32 -12.48
N GLY A 143 -14.96 0.86 -12.94
CA GLY A 143 -13.87 0.12 -13.59
C GLY A 143 -12.84 -0.46 -12.63
N LEU A 144 -12.87 -0.09 -11.35
CA LEU A 144 -11.83 -0.50 -10.42
C LEU A 144 -11.95 -1.96 -10.01
N ARG A 145 -10.81 -2.63 -10.04
CA ARG A 145 -10.58 -3.89 -9.34
C ARG A 145 -9.20 -3.88 -8.72
N ARG A 146 -9.11 -4.43 -7.51
CA ARG A 146 -7.87 -4.64 -6.81
C ARG A 146 -6.99 -5.64 -7.57
N ASN A 147 -5.74 -5.28 -7.82
CA ASN A 147 -4.70 -6.21 -8.27
C ASN A 147 -3.81 -6.60 -7.08
N LEU A 148 -3.91 -7.85 -6.62
CA LEU A 148 -3.12 -8.40 -5.51
C LEU A 148 -1.76 -8.95 -5.94
N PHE A 149 -1.60 -9.27 -7.22
CA PHE A 149 -0.43 -9.91 -7.81
C PHE A 149 0.29 -8.94 -8.76
N ARG A 150 0.54 -7.73 -8.27
CA ARG A 150 1.22 -6.68 -9.04
C ARG A 150 2.62 -7.14 -9.39
N ASP A 151 3.04 -6.84 -10.62
CA ASP A 151 4.41 -7.11 -11.05
C ASP A 151 5.42 -6.20 -10.36
N ARG A 152 5.01 -5.05 -9.83
CA ARG A 152 5.87 -4.19 -9.01
C ARG A 152 5.23 -3.92 -7.65
N VAL A 153 6.01 -4.07 -6.60
CA VAL A 153 5.63 -3.77 -5.22
C VAL A 153 6.71 -2.91 -4.60
N VAL A 154 6.29 -1.75 -4.08
CA VAL A 154 7.17 -0.89 -3.30
C VAL A 154 6.66 -0.85 -1.86
N ILE A 155 7.57 -1.00 -0.90
CA ILE A 155 7.30 -0.83 0.54
C ILE A 155 8.22 0.25 1.06
N ALA A 156 7.61 1.38 1.41
CA ALA A 156 8.20 2.54 2.05
C ALA A 156 7.43 2.82 3.35
N PRO A 157 7.81 2.19 4.48
CA PRO A 157 7.03 2.28 5.70
C PRO A 157 6.96 3.72 6.23
N ASN A 158 5.75 4.17 6.56
CA ASN A 158 5.52 5.41 7.31
C ASN A 158 5.53 5.18 8.84
N HIS A 159 5.56 3.91 9.28
CA HIS A 159 5.61 3.52 10.68
C HIS A 159 6.18 2.10 10.78
N ASP A 160 6.99 1.83 11.82
CA ASP A 160 7.72 0.58 12.00
C ASP A 160 6.86 -0.69 12.06
N LEU A 161 5.57 -0.61 12.37
CA LEU A 161 4.66 -1.76 12.43
C LEU A 161 4.11 -2.16 11.05
N TYR A 162 4.12 -1.26 10.07
CA TYR A 162 3.50 -1.46 8.75
C TYR A 162 4.54 -1.71 7.68
N ARG A 163 5.05 -2.94 7.72
CA ARG A 163 6.18 -3.43 6.90
C ARG A 163 5.76 -4.43 5.82
N LYS A 164 4.45 -4.52 5.54
CA LYS A 164 3.87 -5.55 4.69
C LYS A 164 3.00 -4.94 3.61
N GLY A 165 3.17 -5.39 2.38
CA GLY A 165 2.35 -5.00 1.23
C GLY A 165 2.29 -6.14 0.21
N PHE A 166 1.09 -6.45 -0.28
CA PHE A 166 0.86 -7.48 -1.31
C PHE A 166 1.49 -8.83 -0.94
N TRP A 167 2.49 -9.23 -1.72
CA TRP A 167 3.24 -10.47 -1.64
C TRP A 167 4.61 -10.31 -0.96
N ILE A 168 4.90 -9.19 -0.31
CA ILE A 168 6.16 -8.92 0.39
C ILE A 168 5.93 -8.46 1.84
N GLN A 169 6.80 -8.92 2.74
CA GLN A 169 6.86 -8.49 4.12
C GLN A 169 8.31 -8.25 4.55
N ILE A 170 8.64 -7.03 4.94
CA ILE A 170 9.92 -6.71 5.58
C ILE A 170 9.91 -7.32 6.99
N GLY A 171 10.96 -8.07 7.33
CA GLY A 171 11.15 -8.60 8.68
C GLY A 171 11.91 -7.59 9.54
N THR A 172 13.24 -7.63 9.47
CA THR A 172 14.11 -6.70 10.19
C THR A 172 14.59 -5.56 9.30
N ALA A 173 14.54 -4.34 9.83
CA ALA A 173 14.96 -3.10 9.20
C ALA A 173 15.30 -2.06 10.27
N GLU A 174 16.10 -1.06 9.89
CA GLU A 174 16.45 0.07 10.77
C GLU A 174 15.19 0.82 11.21
N PRO A 175 15.05 1.17 12.51
CA PRO A 175 13.93 1.97 12.99
C PRO A 175 13.79 3.31 12.27
N LEU A 176 12.57 3.76 11.98
CA LEU A 176 12.36 5.02 11.23
C LEU A 176 12.91 6.26 11.95
N ALA A 177 13.04 6.19 13.27
CA ALA A 177 13.56 7.25 14.12
C ALA A 177 15.10 7.28 14.20
N SER A 178 15.81 6.21 13.82
CA SER A 178 17.27 6.14 13.91
C SER A 178 17.99 6.62 12.65
N VAL A 179 17.26 6.86 11.56
CA VAL A 179 17.82 7.20 10.24
C VAL A 179 17.16 8.43 9.63
N SER A 180 17.89 9.10 8.73
CA SER A 180 17.38 10.23 7.92
C SER A 180 16.20 9.77 7.06
N ARG A 181 15.38 10.70 6.55
CA ARG A 181 14.22 10.34 5.71
C ARG A 181 14.65 9.58 4.46
N GLU A 182 15.80 9.94 3.91
CA GLU A 182 16.41 9.40 2.70
C GLU A 182 17.00 8.00 2.93
N ASP A 183 17.42 7.69 4.16
CA ASP A 183 18.00 6.41 4.57
C ASP A 183 17.01 5.49 5.26
N ARG A 184 15.72 5.86 5.29
CA ARG A 184 14.67 5.00 5.82
C ARG A 184 14.56 3.69 5.04
N PRO A 185 14.09 2.61 5.70
CA PRO A 185 13.75 1.35 5.06
C PRO A 185 12.96 1.56 3.78
N PHE A 186 13.41 0.90 2.72
CA PHE A 186 12.81 0.96 1.40
C PHE A 186 13.04 -0.37 0.69
N LEU A 187 12.00 -0.88 0.05
CA LEU A 187 12.05 -2.07 -0.78
C LEU A 187 11.27 -1.80 -2.06
N ASP A 188 11.90 -1.98 -3.21
CA ASP A 188 11.27 -1.96 -4.53
C ASP A 188 11.52 -3.31 -5.19
N ALA A 189 10.45 -4.06 -5.42
CA ALA A 189 10.52 -5.38 -6.02
C ALA A 189 9.75 -5.40 -7.34
N LYS A 190 10.37 -5.95 -8.37
CA LYS A 190 9.79 -6.11 -9.70
C LYS A 190 9.91 -7.55 -10.19
N VAL A 191 8.80 -8.11 -10.62
CA VAL A 191 8.68 -9.40 -11.29
C VAL A 191 8.96 -9.19 -12.78
N VAL A 192 9.80 -10.05 -13.34
CA VAL A 192 10.05 -10.20 -14.78
C VAL A 192 9.60 -11.60 -15.14
N ARG A 193 8.32 -11.74 -15.51
CA ARG A 193 7.64 -13.04 -15.64
C ARG A 193 8.28 -13.90 -16.72
N GLU A 194 8.71 -13.28 -17.82
CA GLU A 194 9.33 -13.92 -18.97
C GLU A 194 10.66 -14.61 -18.61
N GLU A 195 11.36 -14.11 -17.59
CA GLU A 195 12.62 -14.65 -17.07
C GLU A 195 12.44 -15.51 -15.82
N ASN A 196 11.19 -15.70 -15.35
CA ASN A 196 10.89 -16.27 -14.03
C ASN A 196 11.75 -15.66 -12.90
N LYS A 197 11.81 -14.33 -12.89
CA LYS A 197 12.80 -13.57 -12.11
C LYS A 197 12.13 -12.49 -11.28
N ILE A 198 12.69 -12.25 -10.10
CA ILE A 198 12.31 -11.14 -9.23
C ILE A 198 13.56 -10.31 -8.96
N VAL A 199 13.51 -9.02 -9.23
CA VAL A 199 14.56 -8.05 -8.91
C VAL A 199 14.09 -7.24 -7.70
N VAL A 200 14.95 -7.12 -6.69
CA VAL A 200 14.65 -6.39 -5.45
C VAL A 200 15.79 -5.43 -5.15
N ASP A 201 15.46 -4.15 -5.09
CA ASP A 201 16.33 -3.10 -4.59
C ASP A 201 15.89 -2.74 -3.17
N THR A 202 16.82 -2.76 -2.23
CA THR A 202 16.54 -2.54 -0.81
C THR A 202 17.49 -1.51 -0.21
N LYS A 203 16.99 -0.79 0.80
CA LYS A 203 17.77 0.13 1.63
C LYS A 203 17.38 -0.05 3.09
N SER A 204 18.37 -0.11 3.98
CA SER A 204 18.18 -0.20 5.44
C SER A 204 17.26 -1.35 5.89
N ILE A 205 17.31 -2.47 5.16
CA ILE A 205 16.59 -3.71 5.43
C ILE A 205 17.60 -4.82 5.58
N GLU A 206 17.47 -5.63 6.63
CA GLU A 206 18.32 -6.80 6.88
C GLU A 206 17.71 -8.06 6.26
N ASN A 207 16.39 -8.22 6.36
CA ASN A 207 15.69 -9.38 5.79
C ASN A 207 14.23 -9.06 5.44
N PHE A 208 13.69 -9.86 4.52
CA PHE A 208 12.28 -9.82 4.12
C PHE A 208 11.81 -11.22 3.71
N VAL A 209 10.50 -11.38 3.58
CA VAL A 209 9.84 -12.59 3.13
C VAL A 209 9.00 -12.27 1.90
N MET A 210 9.20 -13.02 0.83
CA MET A 210 8.30 -13.04 -0.31
C MET A 210 7.31 -14.19 -0.17
N LEU A 211 6.06 -13.93 -0.51
CA LEU A 211 4.98 -14.90 -0.57
C LEU A 211 4.65 -15.11 -2.05
N LEU A 212 4.78 -16.33 -2.54
CA LEU A 212 4.74 -16.60 -3.97
C LEU A 212 3.57 -17.54 -4.32
N ASN A 213 3.09 -17.41 -5.54
CA ASN A 213 2.14 -18.31 -6.20
C ASN A 213 2.40 -18.27 -7.71
N ASP A 214 1.66 -19.09 -8.46
CA ASP A 214 1.78 -19.19 -9.92
C ASP A 214 1.31 -17.93 -10.67
N ASP A 215 0.57 -17.03 -10.01
CA ASP A 215 0.21 -15.72 -10.57
C ASP A 215 1.37 -14.71 -10.52
N ILE A 216 2.43 -14.99 -9.76
CA ILE A 216 3.61 -14.13 -9.63
C ILE A 216 4.81 -14.73 -10.39
N VAL A 217 5.10 -16.01 -10.17
CA VAL A 217 6.23 -16.72 -10.77
C VAL A 217 5.83 -18.15 -11.08
N ASP A 218 6.47 -18.77 -12.07
CA ASP A 218 6.31 -20.18 -12.38
C ASP A 218 7.02 -21.03 -11.31
N LEU A 219 6.25 -21.64 -10.40
CA LEU A 219 6.77 -22.45 -9.30
C LEU A 219 7.26 -23.84 -9.75
N ASP A 220 7.02 -24.23 -11.00
CA ASP A 220 7.55 -25.48 -11.59
C ASP A 220 8.95 -25.29 -12.19
N LYS A 221 9.47 -24.06 -12.18
CA LYS A 221 10.81 -23.71 -12.66
C LYS A 221 11.65 -23.09 -11.53
N GLU A 222 12.98 -23.10 -11.72
CA GLU A 222 13.85 -22.29 -10.88
C GLU A 222 13.50 -20.81 -11.03
N ILE A 223 13.40 -20.13 -9.90
CA ILE A 223 13.14 -18.70 -9.83
C ILE A 223 14.49 -18.00 -9.58
N THR A 224 14.76 -16.95 -10.34
CA THR A 224 15.95 -16.11 -10.12
C THR A 224 15.57 -14.91 -9.27
N LEU A 225 16.13 -14.81 -8.06
CA LEU A 225 16.00 -13.63 -7.20
C LEU A 225 17.28 -12.80 -7.29
N VAL A 226 17.17 -11.52 -7.65
CA VAL A 226 18.31 -10.58 -7.67
C VAL A 226 18.07 -9.55 -6.57
N VAL A 227 18.88 -9.56 -5.51
CA VAL A 227 18.79 -8.58 -4.42
C VAL A 227 20.00 -7.67 -4.47
N ASN A 228 19.78 -6.37 -4.66
CA ASN A 228 20.84 -5.36 -4.79
C ASN A 228 21.94 -5.78 -5.79
N GLY A 229 21.53 -6.35 -6.93
CA GLY A 229 22.42 -6.84 -7.99
C GLY A 229 23.01 -8.25 -7.79
N ILE A 230 22.84 -8.87 -6.62
CA ILE A 230 23.34 -10.22 -6.35
C ILE A 230 22.24 -11.26 -6.64
N ALA A 231 22.52 -12.19 -7.55
CA ALA A 231 21.56 -13.20 -7.98
C ALA A 231 21.68 -14.52 -7.19
N GLU A 232 20.54 -15.04 -6.75
CA GLU A 232 20.35 -16.39 -6.21
C GLU A 232 19.28 -17.10 -7.05
N LYS A 233 19.51 -18.37 -7.40
CA LYS A 233 18.50 -19.21 -8.06
C LYS A 233 18.00 -20.26 -7.09
N ARG A 234 16.68 -20.48 -7.07
CA ARG A 234 16.09 -21.50 -6.21
C ARG A 234 14.76 -22.00 -6.75
N LEU A 235 14.55 -23.31 -6.65
CA LEU A 235 13.22 -23.90 -6.82
C LEU A 235 12.43 -23.76 -5.51
N ARG A 236 11.18 -23.31 -5.61
CA ARG A 236 10.26 -23.16 -4.46
C ARG A 236 9.02 -24.03 -4.66
N GLY A 237 8.89 -25.03 -3.80
CA GLY A 237 7.73 -25.92 -3.81
C GLY A 237 6.48 -25.27 -3.21
N ARG A 238 5.32 -25.68 -3.73
CA ARG A 238 4.00 -25.35 -3.16
C ARG A 238 3.83 -26.07 -1.82
N SER A 239 3.29 -25.38 -0.83
CA SER A 239 3.07 -25.86 0.53
C SER A 239 1.60 -25.74 0.90
N PHE A 240 0.95 -26.89 1.09
CA PHE A 240 -0.44 -26.95 1.54
C PHE A 240 -0.62 -26.38 2.94
N SER A 241 0.35 -26.59 3.83
CA SER A 241 0.33 -26.02 5.19
C SER A 241 0.39 -24.49 5.15
N LEU A 242 1.19 -23.91 4.25
CA LEU A 242 1.23 -22.46 4.06
C LEU A 242 -0.10 -21.96 3.51
N LEU A 243 -0.64 -22.62 2.49
CA LEU A 243 -1.96 -22.33 1.91
C LEU A 243 -3.03 -22.27 3.01
N GLN A 244 -3.15 -23.34 3.81
CA GLN A 244 -4.11 -23.43 4.91
C GLN A 244 -3.92 -22.29 5.92
N ASN A 245 -2.68 -22.01 6.31
CA ASN A 245 -2.36 -20.92 7.22
C ASN A 245 -2.74 -19.54 6.66
N GLN A 246 -2.54 -19.29 5.36
CA GLN A 246 -2.91 -18.03 4.72
C GLN A 246 -4.44 -17.86 4.67
N VAL A 247 -5.18 -18.93 4.33
CA VAL A 247 -6.65 -18.92 4.31
C VAL A 247 -7.21 -18.56 5.69
N LEU A 248 -6.70 -19.19 6.75
CA LEU A 248 -7.13 -18.94 8.13
C LEU A 248 -6.75 -17.55 8.64
N LYS A 249 -5.57 -17.03 8.29
CA LYS A 249 -5.08 -15.75 8.82
C LYS A 249 -5.59 -14.53 8.06
N ARG A 250 -5.70 -14.60 6.72
CA ARG A 250 -5.99 -13.41 5.90
C ARG A 250 -7.48 -13.14 5.71
N PHE A 251 -8.31 -14.17 5.80
CA PHE A 251 -9.74 -14.11 5.46
C PHE A 251 -10.00 -13.46 4.08
N ASP A 252 -9.03 -13.56 3.17
CA ASP A 252 -9.04 -12.92 1.85
C ASP A 252 -8.65 -13.97 0.79
N PRO A 253 -9.61 -14.61 0.13
CA PRO A 253 -9.33 -15.71 -0.80
C PRO A 253 -8.60 -15.24 -2.06
N GLY A 254 -8.63 -13.95 -2.38
CA GLY A 254 -7.83 -13.40 -3.48
C GLY A 254 -6.35 -13.30 -3.14
N SER A 255 -5.97 -13.38 -1.86
CA SER A 255 -4.59 -13.17 -1.38
C SER A 255 -3.97 -14.46 -0.88
N ILE A 256 -4.01 -15.49 -1.72
CA ILE A 256 -3.52 -16.83 -1.40
C ILE A 256 -2.13 -17.04 -1.98
N PHE A 257 -1.21 -17.49 -1.12
CA PHE A 257 0.17 -17.81 -1.48
C PHE A 257 0.49 -19.23 -1.08
N THR A 258 1.20 -19.94 -1.94
CA THR A 258 1.51 -21.36 -1.80
C THR A 258 2.98 -21.60 -1.55
N ALA A 259 3.85 -20.63 -1.78
CA ALA A 259 5.27 -20.71 -1.45
C ALA A 259 5.72 -19.49 -0.64
N GLU A 260 6.79 -19.66 0.13
CA GLU A 260 7.46 -18.57 0.83
C GLU A 260 8.97 -18.61 0.55
N TRP A 261 9.57 -17.43 0.48
CA TRP A 261 11.02 -17.28 0.33
C TRP A 261 11.50 -16.26 1.36
N PRO A 262 12.04 -16.70 2.51
CA PRO A 262 12.75 -15.82 3.42
C PRO A 262 14.11 -15.45 2.83
N VAL A 263 14.40 -14.16 2.79
CA VAL A 263 15.58 -13.58 2.13
C VAL A 263 16.35 -12.74 3.13
N THR A 264 17.64 -13.01 3.25
CA THR A 264 18.59 -12.14 3.93
C THR A 264 19.21 -11.21 2.90
N VAL A 265 19.16 -9.90 3.15
CA VAL A 265 19.76 -8.90 2.26
C VAL A 265 21.29 -9.08 2.29
N PRO A 266 21.95 -9.27 1.13
CA PRO A 266 23.40 -9.34 1.07
C PRO A 266 24.02 -8.05 1.61
N LYS A 267 25.04 -8.18 2.47
CA LYS A 267 25.81 -7.01 2.92
C LYS A 267 26.58 -6.45 1.73
N GLN A 268 26.36 -5.18 1.42
CA GLN A 268 27.25 -4.48 0.49
C GLN A 268 28.62 -4.34 1.16
N GLU A 269 29.66 -4.91 0.55
CA GLU A 269 31.03 -4.58 0.94
C GLU A 269 31.21 -3.08 0.71
N LYS A 270 31.48 -2.35 1.79
CA LYS A 270 31.72 -0.90 1.76
C LYS A 270 33.07 -0.58 1.13
#